data_AF-A0A5B0QJ37-F1
#
_entry.id   AF-A0A5B0QJ37-F1
#
_cell.length_a   1.000
_cell.length_b   1.000
_cell.length_c   1.000
_cell.angle_alpha   90.00
_cell.angle_beta   90.00
_cell.angle_gamma   90.00
#
_symmetry.space_group_name_H-M   'P 1'
#
loop_
_entity.id
_entity.type
_entity.pdbx_description
1 polymer ?
#
loop_
_entity_poly.entity_id
_entity_poly.type
_entity_poly.pdbx_seq_one_letter_code
_entity_poly.pdbx_strand_id
1 'polypeptide(L)'
;MSRPPLYFLAVSNWGEPESTLRMHLEYLNLLIQSILSTTQLQKIFEQRPNYDLRGGLSGTESIFNGLVDRLQWDLSIMMASLTVYRCPPQIRDRISKLITPLNHSNLLEPQNDSFARKLLYSIVISNAQVVSVVRPKNHSVHPSDLQIIMTTILSSKSIKSSESWIPICLPGYNPTGFLHAYVNFEPGGKEVGLVLISKDRTGFYDAQRWAREIFKDPIWAEFHRLRSPLHPDPPSSLLSTSSSSSSSSSSKKPEEDHQPSSPPPSVQPLPSLKNPACGQYFLEDLGIPGLRHFIFKDKKFVQVSFPAWEDDYLIESNRQRLMTNYQKAFDLIHPKQPKLIKRINTDPTDPSSPDLDQDLPSSSFNTSTTLPPPIKFTLFKTQFESVIGWINESHEIYVTVSPLISKSASILIVHSIVNWIKVHHQSLFLTSTNQF
;
A
#
# COMPACT_ATOMS: atom_id res chain seq x y z
N MET A 1 -17.41 -8.50 16.41
CA MET A 1 -18.06 -8.46 15.07
C MET A 1 -18.45 -9.88 14.68
N SER A 2 -19.67 -10.10 14.16
CA SER A 2 -20.13 -11.41 13.70
C SER A 2 -20.10 -11.47 12.16
N ARG A 3 -19.46 -12.50 11.61
CA ARG A 3 -19.41 -12.85 10.19
C ARG A 3 -19.55 -14.36 10.08
N PRO A 4 -20.79 -14.90 10.15
CA PRO A 4 -21.00 -16.35 10.22
C PRO A 4 -20.20 -17.11 9.16
N PRO A 5 -19.49 -18.20 9.54
CA PRO A 5 -19.53 -18.89 10.83
C PRO A 5 -18.57 -18.32 11.91
N LEU A 6 -17.91 -17.19 11.64
CA LEU A 6 -16.83 -16.65 12.47
C LEU A 6 -17.29 -15.51 13.38
N TYR A 7 -16.70 -15.47 14.56
CA TYR A 7 -16.79 -14.35 15.50
C TYR A 7 -15.41 -13.72 15.69
N PHE A 8 -15.38 -12.41 15.61
CA PHE A 8 -14.16 -11.61 15.73
C PHE A 8 -14.24 -10.71 16.96
N LEU A 9 -13.19 -10.69 17.76
CA LEU A 9 -13.03 -9.84 18.94
C LEU A 9 -11.70 -9.08 18.83
N ALA A 10 -11.72 -7.80 19.18
CA ALA A 10 -10.53 -6.96 19.28
C ALA A 10 -10.52 -6.26 20.63
N VAL A 11 -9.32 -6.10 21.19
CA VAL A 11 -9.05 -5.28 22.37
C VAL A 11 -7.86 -4.39 22.01
N SER A 12 -7.98 -3.09 22.23
CA SER A 12 -6.93 -2.11 21.96
C SER A 12 -6.80 -1.17 23.16
N ASN A 13 -5.57 -0.80 23.49
CA ASN A 13 -5.24 0.18 24.52
C ASN A 13 -4.91 1.57 23.95
N TRP A 14 -5.09 1.78 22.64
CA TRP A 14 -4.78 3.05 21.96
C TRP A 14 -5.88 4.11 22.10
N GLY A 15 -7.06 3.75 22.60
CA GLY A 15 -8.20 4.67 22.69
C GLY A 15 -8.78 5.05 21.33
N GLU A 16 -8.70 4.12 20.37
CA GLU A 16 -9.26 4.23 19.02
C GLU A 16 -10.79 4.17 19.05
N PRO A 17 -11.50 4.84 18.13
CA PRO A 17 -12.94 4.67 17.99
C PRO A 17 -13.33 3.19 17.73
N GLU A 18 -14.50 2.76 18.21
CA GLU A 18 -15.03 1.40 17.94
C GLU A 18 -15.07 1.11 16.44
N SER A 19 -15.37 2.14 15.67
CA SER A 19 -15.49 2.10 14.23
C SER A 19 -14.16 1.69 13.55
N THR A 20 -13.02 2.17 14.06
CA THR A 20 -11.68 1.73 13.63
C THR A 20 -11.45 0.25 13.94
N LEU A 21 -11.75 -0.19 15.17
CA LEU A 21 -11.58 -1.61 15.55
C LEU A 21 -12.46 -2.53 14.71
N ARG A 22 -13.68 -2.09 14.36
CA ARG A 22 -14.55 -2.83 13.44
C ARG A 22 -13.94 -2.96 12.04
N MET A 23 -13.31 -1.91 11.53
CA MET A 23 -12.57 -1.95 10.27
C MET A 23 -11.39 -2.93 10.33
N HIS A 24 -10.62 -2.93 11.43
CA HIS A 24 -9.53 -3.88 11.67
C HIS A 24 -10.01 -5.33 11.63
N LEU A 25 -11.11 -5.61 12.32
CA LEU A 25 -11.73 -6.94 12.31
C LEU A 25 -12.24 -7.34 10.92
N GLU A 26 -12.73 -6.39 10.13
CA GLU A 26 -13.14 -6.67 8.74
C GLU A 26 -11.94 -7.06 7.87
N TYR A 27 -10.82 -6.36 7.96
CA TYR A 27 -9.60 -6.75 7.25
C TYR A 27 -9.09 -8.14 7.66
N LEU A 28 -9.16 -8.50 8.95
CA LEU A 28 -8.83 -9.85 9.42
C LEU A 28 -9.78 -10.90 8.82
N ASN A 29 -11.07 -10.61 8.73
CA ASN A 29 -12.05 -11.47 8.05
C ASN A 29 -11.71 -11.63 6.56
N LEU A 30 -11.30 -10.56 5.88
CA LEU A 30 -10.88 -10.63 4.48
C LEU A 30 -9.58 -11.43 4.30
N LEU A 31 -8.63 -11.34 5.24
CA LEU A 31 -7.42 -12.17 5.22
C LEU A 31 -7.74 -13.65 5.42
N ILE A 32 -8.66 -14.00 6.32
CA ILE A 32 -9.11 -15.39 6.44
C ILE A 32 -9.73 -15.86 5.13
N GLN A 33 -10.57 -15.03 4.49
CA GLN A 33 -11.18 -15.36 3.20
C GLN A 33 -10.17 -15.47 2.05
N SER A 34 -9.04 -14.78 2.12
CA SER A 34 -8.00 -14.89 1.10
C SER A 34 -7.20 -16.19 1.20
N ILE A 35 -7.07 -16.75 2.40
CA ILE A 35 -6.42 -18.02 2.69
C ILE A 35 -7.39 -19.20 2.51
N LEU A 36 -8.60 -19.07 3.04
CA LEU A 36 -9.69 -20.04 2.97
C LEU A 36 -10.89 -19.37 2.31
N SER A 37 -11.14 -19.66 1.03
CA SER A 37 -12.23 -18.99 0.31
C SER A 37 -13.57 -19.18 1.02
N THR A 38 -14.53 -18.31 0.73
CA THR A 38 -15.87 -18.37 1.35
C THR A 38 -16.50 -19.75 1.17
N THR A 39 -16.35 -20.35 -0.01
CA THR A 39 -16.86 -21.70 -0.30
C THR A 39 -16.18 -22.76 0.55
N GLN A 40 -14.87 -22.66 0.79
CA GLN A 40 -14.15 -23.60 1.65
C GLN A 40 -14.60 -23.46 3.10
N LEU A 41 -14.71 -22.22 3.62
CA LEU A 41 -15.19 -21.96 4.97
C LEU A 41 -16.61 -22.50 5.19
N GLN A 42 -17.54 -22.20 4.28
CA GLN A 42 -18.91 -22.69 4.38
C GLN A 42 -18.95 -24.23 4.39
N LYS A 43 -18.27 -24.87 3.44
CA LYS A 43 -18.23 -26.33 3.35
C LYS A 43 -17.63 -26.98 4.61
N ILE A 44 -16.58 -26.40 5.18
CA ILE A 44 -15.95 -26.91 6.42
C ILE A 44 -16.96 -26.89 7.57
N PHE A 45 -17.64 -25.77 7.79
CA PHE A 45 -18.56 -25.62 8.94
C PHE A 45 -19.93 -26.28 8.73
N GLU A 46 -20.40 -26.40 7.49
CA GLU A 46 -21.59 -27.21 7.17
C GLU A 46 -21.35 -28.69 7.48
N GLN A 47 -20.18 -29.21 7.13
CA GLN A 47 -19.83 -30.61 7.39
C GLN A 47 -19.39 -30.86 8.83
N ARG A 48 -18.73 -29.89 9.45
CA ARG A 48 -18.13 -30.00 10.78
C ARG A 48 -18.32 -28.67 11.54
N PRO A 49 -19.48 -28.46 12.19
CA PRO A 49 -19.78 -27.20 12.89
C PRO A 49 -18.77 -26.84 14.00
N ASN A 50 -18.13 -27.84 14.60
CA ASN A 50 -17.14 -27.68 15.67
C ASN A 50 -15.68 -27.75 15.16
N TYR A 51 -15.45 -27.55 13.87
CA TYR A 51 -14.10 -27.63 13.30
C TYR A 51 -13.19 -26.50 13.82
N ASP A 52 -11.98 -26.87 14.23
CA ASP A 52 -10.96 -25.92 14.66
C ASP A 52 -10.10 -25.44 13.46
N LEU A 53 -10.25 -24.17 13.11
CA LEU A 53 -9.53 -23.55 11.99
C LEU A 53 -8.02 -23.42 12.20
N ARG A 54 -7.49 -23.59 13.43
CA ARG A 54 -6.05 -23.47 13.68
C ARG A 54 -5.23 -24.41 12.80
N GLY A 55 -5.73 -25.62 12.56
CA GLY A 55 -5.09 -26.56 11.64
C GLY A 55 -5.09 -26.08 10.18
N GLY A 56 -6.20 -25.50 9.72
CA GLY A 56 -6.32 -25.00 8.34
C GLY A 56 -5.58 -23.68 8.08
N LEU A 57 -5.28 -22.91 9.12
CA LEU A 57 -4.53 -21.66 9.06
C LEU A 57 -3.06 -21.81 9.49
N SER A 58 -2.62 -23.03 9.83
CA SER A 58 -1.24 -23.26 10.25
C SER A 58 -0.25 -22.86 9.16
N GLY A 59 0.83 -22.18 9.54
CA GLY A 59 1.85 -21.66 8.63
C GLY A 59 1.54 -20.26 8.07
N THR A 60 0.39 -19.67 8.40
CA THR A 60 0.00 -18.31 7.98
C THR A 60 0.14 -17.26 9.08
N GLU A 61 0.69 -17.64 10.24
CA GLU A 61 0.78 -16.80 11.44
C GLU A 61 1.56 -15.50 11.17
N SER A 62 2.62 -15.59 10.35
CA SER A 62 3.39 -14.40 9.94
C SER A 62 2.53 -13.38 9.19
N ILE A 63 1.61 -13.82 8.33
CA ILE A 63 0.73 -12.96 7.54
C ILE A 63 -0.31 -12.29 8.45
N PHE A 64 -0.85 -13.02 9.43
CA PHE A 64 -1.75 -12.43 10.43
C PHE A 64 -1.04 -11.40 11.29
N ASN A 65 0.15 -11.71 11.80
CA ASN A 65 0.94 -10.77 12.59
C ASN A 65 1.27 -9.51 11.76
N GLY A 66 1.72 -9.69 10.52
CA GLY A 66 2.02 -8.54 9.65
C GLY A 66 0.78 -7.73 9.28
N LEU A 67 -0.42 -8.32 9.20
CA LEU A 67 -1.66 -7.54 9.07
C LEU A 67 -1.91 -6.73 10.32
N VAL A 68 -1.88 -7.37 11.50
CA VAL A 68 -2.13 -6.71 12.79
C VAL A 68 -1.17 -5.55 13.03
N ASP A 69 0.13 -5.75 12.74
CA ASP A 69 1.15 -4.71 12.83
C ASP A 69 0.85 -3.52 11.90
N ARG A 70 0.22 -3.76 10.75
CA ARG A 70 -0.16 -2.70 9.80
C ARG A 70 -1.48 -2.02 10.16
N LEU A 71 -2.46 -2.74 10.69
CA LEU A 71 -3.83 -2.25 10.90
C LEU A 71 -3.85 -0.92 11.68
N GLN A 72 -3.05 -0.82 12.74
CA GLN A 72 -3.01 0.38 13.57
C GLN A 72 -2.12 1.49 13.00
N TRP A 73 -1.14 1.16 12.15
CA TRP A 73 -0.11 2.10 11.70
C TRP A 73 -0.27 2.59 10.26
N ASP A 74 -1.07 1.90 9.44
CA ASP A 74 -1.17 2.18 8.02
C ASP A 74 -2.35 3.10 7.70
N LEU A 75 -2.01 4.33 7.32
CA LEU A 75 -2.97 5.38 6.95
C LEU A 75 -3.83 5.00 5.74
N SER A 76 -3.34 4.12 4.86
CA SER A 76 -4.12 3.64 3.71
C SER A 76 -5.18 2.62 4.10
N ILE A 77 -4.93 1.81 5.12
CA ILE A 77 -5.92 0.91 5.72
C ILE A 77 -7.02 1.75 6.38
N MET A 78 -6.64 2.72 7.23
CA MET A 78 -7.60 3.64 7.87
C MET A 78 -8.51 4.32 6.84
N MET A 79 -7.96 4.72 5.69
CA MET A 79 -8.68 5.41 4.64
C MET A 79 -9.39 4.48 3.64
N ALA A 80 -9.28 3.15 3.82
CA ALA A 80 -9.73 2.13 2.88
C ALA A 80 -9.30 2.44 1.44
N SER A 81 -8.01 2.71 1.24
CA SER A 81 -7.44 3.22 0.00
C SER A 81 -6.05 2.63 -0.27
N LEU A 82 -5.53 2.92 -1.47
CA LEU A 82 -4.22 2.45 -1.91
C LEU A 82 -3.14 3.52 -1.70
N THR A 83 -1.99 3.12 -1.16
CA THR A 83 -0.78 3.96 -1.20
C THR A 83 -0.01 3.73 -2.49
N VAL A 84 0.27 4.82 -3.20
CA VAL A 84 1.00 4.81 -4.45
C VAL A 84 2.43 5.27 -4.20
N TYR A 85 3.38 4.59 -4.85
CA TYR A 85 4.78 5.01 -4.84
C TYR A 85 4.91 6.26 -5.73
N ARG A 86 5.35 7.37 -5.13
CA ARG A 86 5.60 8.61 -5.87
C ARG A 86 6.72 8.36 -6.86
N CYS A 87 6.47 8.64 -8.13
CA CYS A 87 7.49 8.64 -9.17
C CYS A 87 7.05 9.52 -10.35
N PRO A 88 7.98 9.97 -11.21
CA PRO A 88 7.63 10.74 -12.40
C PRO A 88 6.68 9.96 -13.31
N PRO A 89 5.65 10.61 -13.87
CA PRO A 89 4.67 9.94 -14.72
C PRO A 89 5.31 9.25 -15.93
N GLN A 90 6.37 9.82 -16.50
CA GLN A 90 7.08 9.23 -17.65
C GLN A 90 7.72 7.89 -17.31
N ILE A 91 8.27 7.75 -16.10
CA ILE A 91 8.85 6.48 -15.62
C ILE A 91 7.73 5.49 -15.38
N ARG A 92 6.66 5.90 -14.70
CA ARG A 92 5.50 5.04 -14.45
C ARG A 92 4.88 4.53 -15.74
N ASP A 93 4.68 5.38 -16.74
CA ASP A 93 4.06 4.99 -18.02
C ASP A 93 4.92 3.98 -18.78
N ARG A 94 6.25 4.14 -18.77
CA ARG A 94 7.17 3.16 -19.37
C ARG A 94 7.16 1.83 -18.62
N ILE A 95 7.18 1.84 -17.28
CA ILE A 95 7.02 0.63 -16.46
C ILE A 95 5.68 -0.04 -16.77
N SER A 96 4.60 0.74 -16.86
CA SER A 96 3.27 0.23 -17.17
C SER A 96 3.24 -0.45 -18.52
N LYS A 97 3.80 0.16 -19.57
CA LYS A 97 3.93 -0.45 -20.90
C LYS A 97 4.74 -1.74 -20.87
N LEU A 98 5.83 -1.78 -20.10
CA LEU A 98 6.71 -2.95 -19.97
C LEU A 98 5.98 -4.16 -19.33
N ILE A 99 5.13 -3.91 -18.34
CA ILE A 99 4.39 -4.95 -17.62
C ILE A 99 2.99 -5.23 -18.20
N THR A 100 2.61 -4.53 -19.27
CA THR A 100 1.41 -4.82 -20.05
C THR A 100 1.69 -6.04 -20.93
N PRO A 101 0.87 -7.10 -20.86
CA PRO A 101 1.05 -8.24 -21.74
C PRO A 101 0.86 -7.79 -23.19
N LEU A 102 1.88 -7.96 -24.02
CA LEU A 102 1.79 -7.67 -25.44
C LEU A 102 0.96 -8.78 -26.11
N ASN A 103 -0.10 -8.40 -26.81
CA ASN A 103 -0.75 -9.29 -27.75
C ASN A 103 0.25 -9.60 -28.86
N HIS A 104 0.93 -10.76 -28.81
CA HIS A 104 1.57 -11.32 -29.99
C HIS A 104 0.47 -11.76 -30.97
N SER A 105 -0.21 -10.81 -31.60
CA SER A 105 -1.29 -11.05 -32.57
C SER A 105 -0.79 -11.56 -33.93
N ASN A 106 0.52 -11.78 -34.09
CA ASN A 106 1.13 -12.17 -35.37
C ASN A 106 1.84 -13.53 -35.34
N LEU A 107 1.54 -14.41 -34.37
CA LEU A 107 1.92 -15.82 -34.46
C LEU A 107 0.66 -16.66 -34.61
N LEU A 108 0.57 -17.29 -35.79
CA LEU A 108 -0.51 -18.14 -36.30
C LEU A 108 -0.66 -19.46 -35.52
N GLU A 109 -0.77 -19.43 -34.20
CA GLU A 109 -1.06 -20.62 -33.39
C GLU A 109 -2.31 -20.41 -32.53
N PRO A 110 -3.49 -20.82 -33.02
CA PRO A 110 -4.77 -20.68 -32.32
C PRO A 110 -4.93 -21.55 -31.07
N GLN A 111 -3.90 -22.28 -30.62
CA GLN A 111 -4.05 -23.32 -29.59
C GLN A 111 -3.26 -23.10 -28.29
N ASN A 112 -2.39 -22.09 -28.19
CA ASN A 112 -1.81 -21.73 -26.90
C ASN A 112 -2.68 -20.66 -26.24
N ASP A 113 -3.43 -21.11 -25.23
CA ASP A 113 -4.15 -20.30 -24.27
C ASP A 113 -3.15 -19.44 -23.48
N SER A 114 -2.74 -18.32 -24.09
CA SER A 114 -1.60 -17.55 -23.61
C SER A 114 -1.86 -17.04 -22.20
N PHE A 115 -0.84 -17.14 -21.34
CA PHE A 115 -0.85 -16.62 -19.97
C PHE A 115 -1.44 -15.21 -19.86
N ALA A 116 -1.23 -14.36 -20.88
CA ALA A 116 -1.79 -13.03 -21.01
C ALA A 116 -3.33 -12.97 -20.91
N ARG A 117 -4.06 -13.94 -21.49
CA ARG A 117 -5.55 -13.96 -21.43
C ARG A 117 -6.09 -14.33 -20.06
N LYS A 118 -5.30 -15.07 -19.26
CA LYS A 118 -5.66 -15.50 -17.91
C LYS A 118 -5.13 -14.56 -16.83
N LEU A 119 -4.29 -13.61 -17.20
CA LEU A 119 -3.76 -12.59 -16.31
C LEU A 119 -4.86 -11.63 -15.88
N LEU A 120 -5.02 -11.48 -14.56
CA LEU A 120 -5.95 -10.54 -13.95
C LEU A 120 -5.28 -9.21 -13.62
N TYR A 121 -4.10 -9.24 -13.00
CA TYR A 121 -3.35 -8.04 -12.63
C TYR A 121 -1.86 -8.23 -12.86
N SER A 122 -1.18 -7.17 -13.31
CA SER A 122 0.28 -7.05 -13.33
C SER A 122 0.65 -5.81 -12.52
N ILE A 123 1.36 -6.01 -11.40
CA ILE A 123 1.59 -4.96 -10.40
C ILE A 123 3.08 -4.89 -10.13
N VAL A 124 3.63 -3.67 -10.17
CA VAL A 124 4.99 -3.38 -9.69
C VAL A 124 4.88 -2.67 -8.36
N ILE A 125 5.65 -3.17 -7.38
CA ILE A 125 5.69 -2.65 -6.02
C ILE A 125 7.11 -2.22 -5.66
N SER A 126 7.22 -1.23 -4.78
CA SER A 126 8.48 -0.80 -4.17
C SER A 126 8.16 -0.27 -2.77
N ASN A 127 8.92 -0.67 -1.75
CA ASN A 127 8.67 -0.23 -0.35
C ASN A 127 7.22 -0.36 0.12
N ALA A 128 6.60 -1.52 -0.11
CA ALA A 128 5.20 -1.76 0.25
C ALA A 128 4.17 -0.84 -0.45
N GLN A 129 4.60 -0.07 -1.45
CA GLN A 129 3.75 0.85 -2.22
C GLN A 129 3.67 0.41 -3.67
N VAL A 130 2.56 0.74 -4.32
CA VAL A 130 2.33 0.39 -5.73
C VAL A 130 2.96 1.42 -6.64
N VAL A 131 3.88 0.99 -7.50
CA VAL A 131 4.49 1.82 -8.56
C VAL A 131 3.58 1.90 -9.77
N SER A 132 3.09 0.75 -10.24
CA SER A 132 2.15 0.65 -11.37
C SER A 132 1.25 -0.58 -11.24
N VAL A 133 0.04 -0.48 -11.80
CA VAL A 133 -0.92 -1.59 -11.96
C VAL A 133 -1.44 -1.59 -13.38
N VAL A 134 -1.43 -2.76 -14.00
CA VAL A 134 -2.02 -3.03 -15.31
C VAL A 134 -3.08 -4.13 -15.14
N ARG A 135 -4.24 -3.96 -15.76
CA ARG A 135 -5.41 -4.83 -15.60
C ARG A 135 -6.24 -4.94 -16.89
N PRO A 136 -7.02 -5.99 -17.12
CA PRO A 136 -7.96 -6.02 -18.24
C PRO A 136 -8.94 -4.84 -18.21
N LYS A 137 -9.49 -4.50 -19.38
CA LYS A 137 -10.62 -3.56 -19.46
C LYS A 137 -11.75 -4.00 -18.52
N ASN A 138 -12.44 -3.01 -17.93
CA ASN A 138 -13.58 -3.21 -17.02
C ASN A 138 -13.29 -3.94 -15.69
N HIS A 139 -12.04 -4.33 -15.41
CA HIS A 139 -11.69 -5.00 -14.16
C HIS A 139 -11.12 -4.01 -13.15
N SER A 140 -11.89 -3.56 -12.18
CA SER A 140 -11.32 -2.72 -11.11
C SER A 140 -10.40 -3.53 -10.18
N VAL A 141 -9.50 -2.84 -9.48
CA VAL A 141 -8.68 -3.44 -8.42
C VAL A 141 -9.18 -2.90 -7.10
N HIS A 142 -9.64 -3.77 -6.22
CA HIS A 142 -10.19 -3.35 -4.95
C HIS A 142 -9.06 -3.00 -3.96
N PRO A 143 -9.10 -1.86 -3.25
CA PRO A 143 -8.04 -1.50 -2.30
C PRO A 143 -7.78 -2.57 -1.24
N SER A 144 -8.83 -3.19 -0.70
CA SER A 144 -8.65 -4.28 0.30
C SER A 144 -7.88 -5.48 -0.25
N ASP A 145 -8.08 -5.83 -1.52
CA ASP A 145 -7.41 -6.97 -2.15
C ASP A 145 -5.92 -6.65 -2.35
N LEU A 146 -5.58 -5.42 -2.74
CA LEU A 146 -4.19 -4.98 -2.76
C LEU A 146 -3.58 -4.98 -1.36
N GLN A 147 -4.30 -4.55 -0.33
CA GLN A 147 -3.79 -4.61 1.05
C GLN A 147 -3.50 -6.04 1.50
N ILE A 148 -4.34 -7.00 1.12
CA ILE A 148 -4.12 -8.43 1.37
C ILE A 148 -2.88 -8.91 0.62
N ILE A 149 -2.77 -8.62 -0.68
CA ILE A 149 -1.60 -8.98 -1.49
C ILE A 149 -0.32 -8.42 -0.86
N MET A 150 -0.29 -7.13 -0.53
CA MET A 150 0.86 -6.50 0.11
C MET A 150 1.20 -7.16 1.44
N THR A 151 0.20 -7.45 2.27
CA THR A 151 0.43 -8.08 3.57
C THR A 151 1.02 -9.49 3.42
N THR A 152 0.45 -10.31 2.52
CA THR A 152 0.97 -11.65 2.23
C THR A 152 2.44 -11.62 1.78
N ILE A 153 2.80 -10.66 0.92
CA ILE A 153 4.16 -10.51 0.40
C ILE A 153 5.11 -10.01 1.48
N LEU A 154 4.76 -8.93 2.17
CA LEU A 154 5.67 -8.23 3.09
C LEU A 154 5.95 -9.04 4.35
N SER A 155 4.98 -9.84 4.79
CA SER A 155 5.04 -10.64 6.02
C SER A 155 5.82 -11.95 5.85
N SER A 156 6.15 -12.33 4.61
CA SER A 156 6.89 -13.57 4.33
C SER A 156 8.29 -13.28 3.80
N LYS A 157 9.30 -13.71 4.56
CA LYS A 157 10.71 -13.58 4.14
C LYS A 157 11.01 -14.45 2.92
N SER A 158 10.45 -15.65 2.84
CA SER A 158 10.67 -16.58 1.71
C SER A 158 10.11 -16.03 0.39
N ILE A 159 8.94 -15.38 0.44
CA ILE A 159 8.33 -14.74 -0.73
C ILE A 159 9.20 -13.58 -1.25
N LYS A 160 9.87 -12.85 -0.36
CA LYS A 160 10.76 -11.76 -0.74
C LYS A 160 12.13 -12.23 -1.25
N SER A 161 12.61 -13.38 -0.77
CA SER A 161 13.93 -13.90 -1.13
C SER A 161 13.94 -14.82 -2.35
N SER A 162 12.78 -15.31 -2.79
CA SER A 162 12.68 -16.29 -3.88
C SER A 162 11.41 -16.14 -4.70
N GLU A 163 11.49 -16.53 -5.97
CA GLU A 163 10.34 -16.61 -6.86
C GLU A 163 9.26 -17.52 -6.26
N SER A 164 8.04 -17.02 -6.17
CA SER A 164 6.93 -17.69 -5.48
C SER A 164 5.69 -17.78 -6.35
N TRP A 165 4.95 -18.88 -6.23
CA TRP A 165 3.66 -19.12 -6.88
C TRP A 165 2.62 -19.53 -5.83
N ILE A 166 1.82 -18.56 -5.41
CA ILE A 166 1.02 -18.67 -4.19
C ILE A 166 -0.46 -18.71 -4.56
N PRO A 167 -1.23 -19.71 -4.14
CA PRO A 167 -2.68 -19.66 -4.26
C PRO A 167 -3.22 -18.54 -3.38
N ILE A 168 -4.05 -17.66 -3.93
CA ILE A 168 -4.65 -16.55 -3.21
C ILE A 168 -6.09 -16.33 -3.65
N CYS A 169 -7.01 -16.22 -2.71
CA CYS A 169 -8.35 -15.71 -2.98
C CYS A 169 -8.35 -14.18 -2.78
N LEU A 170 -9.02 -13.45 -3.67
CA LEU A 170 -9.15 -11.99 -3.59
C LEU A 170 -10.62 -11.65 -3.31
N PRO A 171 -11.02 -11.42 -2.04
CA PRO A 171 -12.43 -11.31 -1.67
C PRO A 171 -13.20 -10.17 -2.34
N GLY A 172 -12.52 -9.05 -2.66
CA GLY A 172 -13.11 -7.93 -3.39
C GLY A 172 -13.38 -8.25 -4.86
N TYR A 173 -12.56 -9.10 -5.47
CA TYR A 173 -12.73 -9.60 -6.84
C TYR A 173 -13.69 -10.78 -6.93
N ASN A 174 -13.36 -11.89 -6.26
CA ASN A 174 -14.18 -13.10 -6.20
C ASN A 174 -13.89 -13.85 -4.89
N PRO A 175 -14.79 -13.79 -3.89
CA PRO A 175 -14.59 -14.40 -2.58
C PRO A 175 -14.74 -15.93 -2.56
N THR A 176 -15.10 -16.55 -3.68
CA THR A 176 -15.35 -18.00 -3.78
C THR A 176 -14.22 -18.78 -4.46
N GLY A 177 -13.41 -18.10 -5.27
CA GLY A 177 -12.42 -18.72 -6.15
C GLY A 177 -10.99 -18.34 -5.80
N PHE A 178 -10.05 -19.26 -6.08
CA PHE A 178 -8.63 -18.99 -5.97
C PHE A 178 -8.04 -18.54 -7.31
N LEU A 179 -7.09 -17.63 -7.20
CA LEU A 179 -6.16 -17.20 -8.22
C LEU A 179 -4.76 -17.67 -7.80
N HIS A 180 -3.77 -17.41 -8.65
CA HIS A 180 -2.36 -17.63 -8.33
C HIS A 180 -1.59 -16.32 -8.47
N ALA A 181 -0.84 -15.99 -7.42
CA ALA A 181 0.07 -14.86 -7.40
C ALA A 181 1.49 -15.35 -7.68
N TYR A 182 2.05 -14.93 -8.82
CA TYR A 182 3.48 -14.95 -9.03
C TYR A 182 4.10 -13.74 -8.34
N VAL A 183 5.13 -13.96 -7.54
CA VAL A 183 5.89 -12.89 -6.88
C VAL A 183 7.36 -13.11 -7.15
N ASN A 184 8.03 -12.09 -7.67
CA ASN A 184 9.48 -12.07 -7.81
C ASN A 184 10.02 -10.68 -7.52
N PHE A 185 11.16 -10.60 -6.85
CA PHE A 185 11.87 -9.36 -6.58
C PHE A 185 13.11 -9.26 -7.46
N GLU A 186 13.52 -8.03 -7.75
CA GLU A 186 14.70 -7.80 -8.56
C GLU A 186 15.96 -8.40 -7.89
N PRO A 187 16.86 -9.06 -8.66
CA PRO A 187 18.07 -9.66 -8.11
C PRO A 187 18.96 -8.67 -7.35
N GLY A 188 19.67 -9.18 -6.34
CA GLY A 188 20.62 -8.37 -5.55
C GLY A 188 19.99 -7.65 -4.36
N GLY A 189 18.81 -8.08 -3.90
CA GLY A 189 18.16 -7.55 -2.69
C GLY A 189 17.53 -6.17 -2.90
N LYS A 190 17.22 -5.82 -4.15
CA LYS A 190 16.55 -4.56 -4.48
C LYS A 190 15.06 -4.67 -4.13
N GLU A 191 14.46 -3.55 -3.73
CA GLU A 191 13.11 -3.52 -3.17
C GLU A 191 11.98 -3.58 -4.21
N VAL A 192 12.30 -3.59 -5.50
CA VAL A 192 11.31 -3.64 -6.57
C VAL A 192 10.79 -5.06 -6.73
N GLY A 193 9.49 -5.23 -6.56
CA GLY A 193 8.79 -6.51 -6.74
C GLY A 193 7.83 -6.46 -7.93
N LEU A 194 7.72 -7.59 -8.64
CA LEU A 194 6.70 -7.85 -9.64
C LEU A 194 5.70 -8.86 -9.07
N VAL A 195 4.42 -8.53 -9.17
CA VAL A 195 3.30 -9.37 -8.75
C VAL A 195 2.37 -9.59 -9.94
N LEU A 196 2.23 -10.84 -10.38
CA LEU A 196 1.31 -11.22 -11.45
C LEU A 196 0.20 -12.08 -10.86
N ILE A 197 -1.05 -11.64 -10.99
CA ILE A 197 -2.22 -12.37 -10.52
C ILE A 197 -2.88 -13.05 -11.72
N SER A 198 -2.97 -14.38 -11.71
CA SER A 198 -3.51 -15.16 -12.83
C SER A 198 -4.60 -16.14 -12.39
N LYS A 199 -5.55 -16.39 -13.28
CA LYS A 199 -6.52 -17.50 -13.18
C LYS A 199 -5.88 -18.85 -13.55
N ASP A 200 -4.74 -18.83 -14.23
CA ASP A 200 -4.02 -20.05 -14.59
C ASP A 200 -3.33 -20.64 -13.35
N ARG A 201 -3.58 -21.91 -13.02
CA ARG A 201 -2.84 -22.62 -11.97
C ARG A 201 -1.47 -23.09 -12.43
N THR A 202 -1.30 -23.32 -13.72
CA THR A 202 -0.12 -23.92 -14.35
C THR A 202 0.82 -22.90 -14.99
N GLY A 203 0.45 -21.62 -14.98
CA GLY A 203 1.19 -20.53 -15.64
C GLY A 203 2.50 -20.07 -14.99
N PHE A 204 3.07 -20.82 -14.04
CA PHE A 204 4.28 -20.41 -13.31
C PHE A 204 5.46 -20.12 -14.24
N TYR A 205 5.74 -21.00 -15.21
CA TYR A 205 6.90 -20.84 -16.09
C TYR A 205 6.75 -19.69 -17.08
N ASP A 206 5.52 -19.40 -17.54
CA ASP A 206 5.25 -18.23 -18.39
C ASP A 206 5.45 -16.94 -17.60
N ALA A 207 4.92 -16.87 -16.37
CA ALA A 207 5.14 -15.77 -15.44
C ALA A 207 6.63 -15.55 -15.16
N GLN A 208 7.38 -16.63 -14.90
CA GLN A 208 8.81 -16.59 -14.65
C GLN A 208 9.59 -16.06 -15.86
N ARG A 209 9.31 -16.58 -17.06
CA ARG A 209 9.95 -16.12 -18.29
C ARG A 209 9.70 -14.64 -18.51
N TRP A 210 8.46 -14.18 -18.34
CA TRP A 210 8.11 -12.78 -18.53
C TRP A 210 8.77 -11.87 -17.48
N ALA A 211 8.78 -12.28 -16.20
CA ALA A 211 9.44 -11.55 -15.13
C ALA A 211 10.94 -11.33 -15.41
N ARG A 212 11.63 -12.35 -15.93
CA ARG A 212 13.04 -12.23 -16.34
C ARG A 212 13.26 -11.20 -17.44
N GLU A 213 12.36 -11.12 -18.42
CA GLU A 213 12.45 -10.10 -19.47
C GLU A 213 12.14 -8.70 -18.94
N ILE A 214 11.13 -8.57 -18.07
CA ILE A 214 10.80 -7.30 -17.40
C ILE A 214 12.01 -6.77 -16.64
N PHE A 215 12.66 -7.60 -15.80
CA PHE A 215 13.79 -7.15 -14.97
C PHE A 215 15.10 -6.89 -15.75
N LYS A 216 15.20 -7.28 -17.02
CA LYS A 216 16.33 -6.92 -17.88
C LYS A 216 16.25 -5.49 -18.43
N ASP A 217 15.07 -4.86 -18.39
CA ASP A 217 14.88 -3.54 -18.98
C ASP A 217 15.74 -2.47 -18.27
N PRO A 218 16.45 -1.59 -19.01
CA PRO A 218 17.31 -0.57 -18.43
C PRO A 218 16.54 0.48 -17.60
N ILE A 219 15.21 0.54 -17.68
CA ILE A 219 14.39 1.43 -16.87
C ILE A 219 14.64 1.28 -15.37
N TRP A 220 14.96 0.08 -14.89
CA TRP A 220 15.21 -0.13 -13.46
C TRP A 220 16.44 0.63 -12.99
N ALA A 221 17.50 0.71 -13.80
CA ALA A 221 18.68 1.53 -13.49
C ALA A 221 18.35 3.03 -13.43
N GLU A 222 17.39 3.50 -14.23
CA GLU A 222 16.88 4.88 -14.15
C GLU A 222 15.99 5.09 -12.92
N PHE A 223 15.07 4.16 -12.65
CA PHE A 223 14.19 4.17 -11.48
C PHE A 223 14.99 4.25 -10.17
N HIS A 224 16.05 3.45 -10.05
CA HIS A 224 16.94 3.47 -8.88
C HIS A 224 17.74 4.76 -8.74
N ARG A 225 18.16 5.39 -9.86
CA ARG A 225 18.87 6.68 -9.83
C ARG A 225 17.99 7.84 -9.38
N LEU A 226 16.69 7.78 -9.66
CA LEU A 226 15.72 8.83 -9.29
C LEU A 226 15.30 8.74 -7.82
N ARG A 227 15.60 7.63 -7.17
CA ARG A 227 15.41 7.45 -5.74
C ARG A 227 16.55 8.13 -5.00
N SER A 228 16.24 8.88 -3.93
CA SER A 228 17.29 9.35 -3.01
C SER A 228 18.02 8.12 -2.48
N PRO A 229 19.35 8.13 -2.35
CA PRO A 229 20.01 7.16 -1.49
C PRO A 229 19.41 7.35 -0.10
N LEU A 230 18.65 6.36 0.38
CA LEU A 230 18.19 6.36 1.77
C LEU A 230 19.42 6.48 2.66
N HIS A 231 19.28 7.30 3.69
CA HIS A 231 20.03 7.19 4.94
C HIS A 231 20.17 5.69 5.28
N PRO A 232 21.37 5.18 5.63
CA PRO A 232 21.52 3.77 5.96
C PRO A 232 20.50 3.38 7.03
N ASP A 233 19.76 2.30 6.79
CA ASP A 233 18.85 1.73 7.76
C ASP A 233 19.59 1.60 9.11
N PRO A 234 18.98 1.97 10.24
CA PRO A 234 19.53 1.55 11.52
C PRO A 234 19.62 0.01 11.49
N PRO A 235 20.74 -0.58 11.93
CA PRO A 235 20.96 -2.01 11.80
C PRO A 235 19.80 -2.75 12.45
N SER A 236 19.15 -3.62 11.64
CA SER A 236 18.14 -4.59 12.06
C SER A 236 18.68 -5.47 13.19
N SER A 237 18.64 -4.98 14.42
CA SER A 237 19.11 -5.69 15.62
C SER A 237 18.53 -5.07 16.89
N LEU A 238 17.22 -4.89 16.96
CA LEU A 238 16.53 -4.68 18.24
C LEU A 238 15.28 -5.54 18.30
N LEU A 239 15.49 -6.86 18.38
CA LEU A 239 14.53 -7.86 18.88
C LEU A 239 15.34 -9.12 19.23
N SER A 240 16.07 -9.09 20.34
CA SER A 240 16.46 -10.28 21.11
C SER A 240 16.99 -9.88 22.48
N THR A 241 16.08 -9.53 23.40
CA THR A 241 16.35 -9.69 24.83
C THR A 241 15.88 -11.07 25.26
N SER A 242 16.76 -12.06 25.14
CA SER A 242 16.67 -13.28 25.95
C SER A 242 18.00 -13.50 26.67
N SER A 243 17.93 -13.26 27.97
CA SER A 243 18.94 -13.59 28.96
C SER A 243 19.22 -15.09 28.96
N SER A 244 20.47 -15.47 28.68
CA SER A 244 21.02 -16.72 29.20
C SER A 244 22.50 -16.56 29.49
N SER A 245 22.80 -16.52 30.78
CA SER A 245 24.14 -16.58 31.35
C SER A 245 24.69 -18.00 31.20
N SER A 246 25.86 -18.14 30.58
CA SER A 246 26.76 -19.25 30.91
C SER A 246 28.21 -18.85 30.73
N SER A 247 28.96 -19.09 31.80
CA SER A 247 30.38 -18.83 32.00
C SER A 247 31.25 -19.91 31.36
N SER A 248 32.39 -19.53 30.78
CA SER A 248 33.65 -20.27 30.96
C SER A 248 34.87 -19.49 30.46
N SER A 249 35.95 -19.64 31.22
CA SER A 249 37.34 -19.20 31.05
C SER A 249 37.98 -19.71 29.75
N SER A 250 39.02 -19.11 29.14
CA SER A 250 40.42 -19.10 29.63
C SER A 250 41.37 -18.36 28.66
N SER A 251 42.30 -17.57 29.21
CA SER A 251 43.76 -17.47 28.93
C SER A 251 44.39 -17.20 27.53
N LYS A 252 45.08 -16.04 27.49
CA LYS A 252 46.47 -15.73 27.03
C LYS A 252 46.86 -15.55 25.53
N LYS A 253 47.42 -14.34 25.29
CA LYS A 253 48.26 -13.71 24.22
C LYS A 253 49.53 -14.52 23.78
N PRO A 254 50.41 -14.08 22.82
CA PRO A 254 50.67 -12.72 22.24
C PRO A 254 50.85 -12.62 20.69
N GLU A 255 50.53 -11.47 20.07
CA GLU A 255 51.42 -10.41 19.46
C GLU A 255 52.37 -10.85 18.32
N GLU A 256 52.10 -10.33 17.10
CA GLU A 256 53.10 -10.01 16.08
C GLU A 256 52.74 -8.68 15.38
N ASP A 257 53.76 -7.81 15.28
CA ASP A 257 53.77 -6.46 14.70
C ASP A 257 53.68 -6.47 13.17
N HIS A 258 52.80 -5.66 12.58
CA HIS A 258 53.05 -5.05 11.27
C HIS A 258 52.34 -3.69 11.11
N GLN A 259 53.12 -2.68 10.71
CA GLN A 259 52.74 -1.29 10.45
C GLN A 259 51.68 -1.13 9.34
N PRO A 260 50.87 -0.05 9.38
CA PRO A 260 49.76 0.15 8.46
C PRO A 260 50.18 0.81 7.13
N SER A 261 49.83 0.16 6.01
CA SER A 261 49.87 0.75 4.68
C SER A 261 48.64 1.66 4.45
N SER A 262 48.90 2.85 3.93
CA SER A 262 47.93 3.90 3.55
C SER A 262 46.72 3.41 2.73
N PRO A 263 45.50 3.93 2.96
CA PRO A 263 44.34 3.62 2.13
C PRO A 263 44.36 4.40 0.78
N PRO A 264 43.79 3.85 -0.30
CA PRO A 264 43.64 4.55 -1.59
C PRO A 264 42.57 5.67 -1.49
N PRO A 265 42.56 6.65 -2.42
CA PRO A 265 41.82 7.89 -2.26
C PRO A 265 40.31 7.64 -2.17
N SER A 266 39.71 8.23 -1.13
CA SER A 266 38.28 8.30 -0.89
C SER A 266 37.55 8.83 -2.13
N VAL A 267 36.73 7.99 -2.75
CA VAL A 267 35.69 8.41 -3.70
C VAL A 267 34.75 9.34 -2.92
N GLN A 268 34.77 10.63 -3.24
CA GLN A 268 33.83 11.58 -2.66
C GLN A 268 32.40 11.14 -3.00
N PRO A 269 31.47 11.05 -2.04
CA PRO A 269 30.07 10.78 -2.34
C PRO A 269 29.54 11.91 -3.24
N LEU A 270 28.95 11.55 -4.38
CA LEU A 270 28.20 12.50 -5.20
C LEU A 270 27.18 13.23 -4.30
N PRO A 271 26.95 14.54 -4.50
CA PRO A 271 25.96 15.27 -3.72
C PRO A 271 24.58 14.64 -3.91
N SER A 272 23.94 14.28 -2.79
CA SER A 272 22.56 13.81 -2.74
C SER A 272 21.65 14.81 -3.46
N LEU A 273 20.79 14.34 -4.36
CA LEU A 273 19.73 15.17 -4.92
C LEU A 273 18.92 15.75 -3.76
N LYS A 274 18.83 17.08 -3.67
CA LYS A 274 18.15 17.77 -2.57
C LYS A 274 16.70 17.28 -2.39
N ASN A 275 16.00 16.96 -3.49
CA ASN A 275 14.67 16.35 -3.46
C ASN A 275 14.63 15.16 -4.43
N PRO A 276 14.50 13.92 -3.96
CA PRO A 276 14.36 12.77 -4.83
C PRO A 276 13.05 12.82 -5.63
N ALA A 277 13.11 12.46 -6.90
CA ALA A 277 11.94 12.44 -7.77
C ALA A 277 11.02 11.23 -7.50
N CYS A 278 11.55 10.20 -6.82
CA CYS A 278 10.88 8.97 -6.47
C CYS A 278 10.91 8.69 -4.96
N GLY A 279 9.84 8.08 -4.43
CA GLY A 279 9.76 7.58 -3.06
C GLY A 279 9.00 8.51 -2.11
N GLN A 280 9.50 8.64 -0.89
CA GLN A 280 8.86 9.49 0.11
C GLN A 280 9.03 10.98 -0.23
N TYR A 281 8.16 11.81 0.34
CA TYR A 281 8.26 13.26 0.29
C TYR A 281 8.02 13.82 1.68
N PHE A 282 8.55 15.00 1.92
CA PHE A 282 8.68 15.60 3.24
C PHE A 282 7.87 16.89 3.33
N LEU A 283 7.61 17.41 4.53
CA LEU A 283 6.92 18.68 4.71
C LEU A 283 7.73 19.84 4.14
N GLU A 284 9.05 19.73 4.15
CA GLU A 284 9.98 20.67 3.53
C GLU A 284 9.74 20.80 2.01
N ASP A 285 9.37 19.71 1.33
CA ASP A 285 9.04 19.73 -0.11
C ASP A 285 7.80 20.58 -0.42
N LEU A 286 6.91 20.74 0.57
CA LEU A 286 5.71 21.56 0.45
C LEU A 286 5.98 23.02 0.79
N GLY A 287 6.93 23.29 1.70
CA GLY A 287 7.27 24.64 2.14
C GLY A 287 6.12 25.38 2.82
N ILE A 288 5.23 24.67 3.53
CA ILE A 288 4.04 25.23 4.18
C ILE A 288 4.29 25.43 5.69
N PRO A 289 4.45 26.68 6.17
CA PRO A 289 4.75 26.93 7.58
C PRO A 289 3.61 26.50 8.52
N GLY A 290 3.98 25.89 9.65
CA GLY A 290 3.04 25.48 10.69
C GLY A 290 2.25 24.19 10.40
N LEU A 291 2.45 23.59 9.22
CA LEU A 291 2.00 22.23 8.91
C LEU A 291 2.83 21.22 9.69
N ARG A 292 2.16 20.24 10.30
CA ARG A 292 2.79 19.18 11.10
C ARG A 292 2.67 17.80 10.47
N HIS A 293 1.56 17.50 9.82
CA HIS A 293 1.35 16.29 9.00
C HIS A 293 0.03 16.40 8.23
N PHE A 294 -0.17 15.63 7.17
CA PHE A 294 -1.47 15.51 6.52
C PHE A 294 -1.68 14.15 5.83
N ILE A 295 -2.94 13.82 5.55
CA ILE A 295 -3.35 12.70 4.71
C ILE A 295 -4.30 13.26 3.66
N PHE A 296 -4.03 13.00 2.39
CA PHE A 296 -4.93 13.33 1.30
C PHE A 296 -5.41 12.06 0.61
N LYS A 297 -6.71 11.98 0.36
CA LYS A 297 -7.36 10.93 -0.40
C LYS A 297 -7.98 11.50 -1.67
N ASP A 298 -7.56 10.97 -2.81
CA ASP A 298 -8.26 11.15 -4.07
C ASP A 298 -9.46 10.17 -4.10
N LYS A 299 -10.68 10.72 -4.10
CA LYS A 299 -11.90 9.90 -4.03
C LYS A 299 -12.21 9.20 -5.36
N LYS A 300 -11.77 9.77 -6.49
CA LYS A 300 -11.99 9.17 -7.82
C LYS A 300 -11.17 7.89 -7.97
N PHE A 301 -9.91 7.93 -7.54
CA PHE A 301 -9.00 6.80 -7.69
C PHE A 301 -8.90 5.91 -6.45
N VAL A 302 -9.47 6.33 -5.32
CA VAL A 302 -9.43 5.61 -4.03
C VAL A 302 -7.97 5.36 -3.60
N GLN A 303 -7.18 6.42 -3.71
CA GLN A 303 -5.75 6.42 -3.43
C GLN A 303 -5.41 7.51 -2.41
N VAL A 304 -4.37 7.27 -1.62
CA VAL A 304 -3.90 8.19 -0.59
C VAL A 304 -2.46 8.59 -0.79
N SER A 305 -2.15 9.81 -0.36
CA SER A 305 -0.80 10.37 -0.30
C SER A 305 -0.64 11.11 1.02
N PHE A 306 0.48 10.88 1.68
CA PHE A 306 0.89 11.54 2.93
C PHE A 306 2.42 11.63 2.96
N PRO A 307 2.99 12.67 3.62
CA PRO A 307 4.42 12.83 3.72
C PRO A 307 5.03 11.76 4.65
N ALA A 308 6.36 11.62 4.61
CA ALA A 308 7.08 10.83 5.60
C ALA A 308 6.95 11.43 7.00
N TRP A 309 7.26 10.61 8.01
CA TRP A 309 7.32 11.04 9.40
C TRP A 309 8.56 11.91 9.63
N GLU A 310 8.36 13.07 10.26
CA GLU A 310 9.40 14.05 10.57
C GLU A 310 9.22 14.61 11.99
N ASP A 311 10.25 15.32 12.47
CA ASP A 311 10.24 16.05 13.73
C ASP A 311 9.72 15.24 14.92
N ASP A 312 8.74 15.78 15.65
CA ASP A 312 8.07 15.18 16.81
C ASP A 312 7.48 13.80 16.51
N TYR A 313 7.15 13.52 15.24
CA TYR A 313 6.56 12.27 14.79
C TYR A 313 7.62 11.22 14.40
N LEU A 314 8.91 11.46 14.63
CA LEU A 314 9.87 10.34 14.68
C LEU A 314 9.66 9.51 15.96
N ILE A 315 9.12 10.13 17.02
CA ILE A 315 8.78 9.48 18.28
C ILE A 315 7.49 8.67 18.09
N GLU A 316 7.54 7.38 18.38
CA GLU A 316 6.43 6.44 18.20
C GLU A 316 5.16 6.84 18.98
N SER A 317 5.30 7.24 20.24
CA SER A 317 4.14 7.65 21.06
C SER A 317 3.42 8.88 20.49
N ASN A 318 4.15 9.81 19.86
CA ASN A 318 3.56 10.95 19.17
C ASN A 318 2.86 10.54 17.88
N ARG A 319 3.43 9.60 17.11
CA ARG A 319 2.75 9.02 15.94
C ARG A 319 1.48 8.28 16.30
N GLN A 320 1.53 7.45 17.34
CA GLN A 320 0.38 6.74 17.87
C GLN A 320 -0.76 7.72 18.22
N ARG A 321 -0.43 8.79 18.96
CA ARG A 321 -1.39 9.85 19.30
C ARG A 321 -1.98 10.52 18.06
N LEU A 322 -1.13 10.88 17.09
CA LEU A 322 -1.56 11.51 15.84
C LEU A 322 -2.48 10.59 15.02
N MET A 323 -2.13 9.30 14.93
CA MET A 323 -2.94 8.28 14.27
C MET A 323 -4.33 8.18 14.89
N THR A 324 -4.41 8.06 16.21
CA THR A 324 -5.69 8.04 16.93
C THR A 324 -6.48 9.33 16.71
N ASN A 325 -5.81 10.47 16.61
CA ASN A 325 -6.47 11.74 16.30
C ASN A 325 -7.04 11.77 14.87
N TYR A 326 -6.35 11.22 13.87
CA TYR A 326 -6.90 11.06 12.53
C TYR A 326 -8.08 10.10 12.49
N GLN A 327 -8.01 8.97 13.20
CA GLN A 327 -9.12 8.04 13.32
C GLN A 327 -10.36 8.70 13.95
N LYS A 328 -10.19 9.51 15.00
CA LYS A 328 -11.27 10.32 15.60
C LYS A 328 -11.83 11.34 14.62
N ALA A 329 -10.97 12.04 13.88
CA ALA A 329 -11.40 12.99 12.86
C ALA A 329 -12.24 12.30 11.77
N PHE A 330 -11.81 11.11 11.34
CA PHE A 330 -12.52 10.29 10.36
C PHE A 330 -13.89 9.85 10.87
N ASP A 331 -13.96 9.36 12.11
CA ASP A 331 -15.22 8.94 12.73
C ASP A 331 -16.23 10.08 12.85
N LEU A 332 -15.76 11.27 13.25
CA LEU A 332 -16.58 12.48 13.33
C LEU A 332 -17.17 12.89 11.97
N ILE A 333 -16.44 12.67 10.89
CA ILE A 333 -16.90 13.03 9.54
C ILE A 333 -17.76 11.93 8.90
N HIS A 334 -17.52 10.67 9.26
CA HIS A 334 -18.19 9.50 8.68
C HIS A 334 -19.02 8.73 9.72
N PRO A 335 -20.14 9.31 10.22
CA PRO A 335 -20.97 8.66 11.23
C PRO A 335 -21.60 7.33 10.74
N LYS A 336 -21.68 7.13 9.42
CA LYS A 336 -22.00 5.84 8.81
C LYS A 336 -20.75 5.35 8.09
N GLN A 337 -20.16 4.28 8.60
CA GLN A 337 -18.92 3.77 8.04
C GLN A 337 -19.11 3.27 6.60
N PRO A 338 -18.19 3.62 5.67
CA PRO A 338 -18.18 3.03 4.36
C PRO A 338 -17.88 1.53 4.48
N LYS A 339 -18.67 0.69 3.77
CA LYS A 339 -18.36 -0.73 3.63
C LYS A 339 -17.04 -0.89 2.87
N LEU A 340 -16.12 -1.69 3.40
CA LEU A 340 -14.83 -1.95 2.73
C LEU A 340 -15.06 -2.51 1.33
N ILE A 341 -15.86 -3.57 1.19
CA ILE A 341 -16.26 -4.10 -0.12
C ILE A 341 -17.64 -3.57 -0.48
N LYS A 342 -17.70 -2.75 -1.53
CA LYS A 342 -18.92 -2.54 -2.31
C LYS A 342 -18.87 -3.55 -3.46
N ARG A 343 -19.89 -4.40 -3.64
CA ARG A 343 -19.96 -5.30 -4.80
C ARG A 343 -19.79 -4.45 -6.06
N ILE A 344 -18.70 -4.67 -6.77
CA ILE A 344 -18.46 -4.08 -8.07
C ILE A 344 -19.21 -5.00 -9.03
N ASN A 345 -20.20 -4.49 -9.77
CA ASN A 345 -20.93 -5.30 -10.75
C ASN A 345 -19.92 -5.90 -11.73
N THR A 346 -19.84 -7.23 -11.77
CA THR A 346 -18.94 -7.97 -12.67
C THR A 346 -19.69 -8.80 -13.71
N ASP A 347 -21.02 -8.67 -13.85
CA ASP A 347 -21.77 -9.45 -14.83
C ASP A 347 -21.99 -8.68 -16.14
N PRO A 348 -21.53 -9.21 -17.30
CA PRO A 348 -21.87 -8.67 -18.63
C PRO A 348 -23.20 -9.22 -19.19
N THR A 349 -24.06 -9.85 -18.39
CA THR A 349 -25.18 -10.68 -18.91
C THR A 349 -26.59 -10.14 -18.71
N ASP A 350 -26.78 -8.89 -18.30
CA ASP A 350 -28.14 -8.32 -18.16
C ASP A 350 -28.32 -7.10 -19.08
N PRO A 351 -29.00 -7.24 -20.24
CA PRO A 351 -29.23 -6.13 -21.17
C PRO A 351 -30.37 -5.19 -20.74
N SER A 352 -30.77 -5.18 -19.46
CA SER A 352 -31.97 -4.47 -19.00
C SER A 352 -31.75 -3.36 -17.95
N SER A 353 -30.52 -3.02 -17.59
CA SER A 353 -30.24 -1.81 -16.78
C SER A 353 -29.93 -0.61 -17.66
N PRO A 354 -30.53 0.58 -17.43
CA PRO A 354 -30.21 1.75 -18.23
C PRO A 354 -28.74 2.13 -18.01
N ASP A 355 -28.01 2.27 -19.12
CA ASP A 355 -26.66 2.83 -19.17
C ASP A 355 -26.64 4.16 -18.42
N LEU A 356 -25.98 4.15 -17.25
CA LEU A 356 -25.53 5.36 -16.57
C LEU A 356 -24.10 5.69 -17.00
N ASP A 357 -23.81 5.57 -18.29
CA ASP A 357 -22.77 6.36 -18.95
C ASP A 357 -23.44 7.66 -19.44
N GLN A 358 -23.82 8.52 -18.49
CA GLN A 358 -23.88 9.94 -18.80
C GLN A 358 -22.46 10.44 -18.69
N ASP A 359 -21.89 10.74 -19.85
CA ASP A 359 -20.73 11.60 -20.04
C ASP A 359 -20.78 12.78 -19.07
N LEU A 360 -20.11 12.61 -17.93
CA LEU A 360 -19.78 13.72 -17.05
C LEU A 360 -18.84 14.61 -17.86
N PRO A 361 -19.20 15.88 -18.11
CA PRO A 361 -18.34 16.75 -18.89
C PRO A 361 -16.99 16.79 -18.20
N SER A 362 -15.93 16.60 -19.00
CA SER A 362 -14.55 16.82 -18.59
C SER A 362 -14.50 18.19 -17.92
N SER A 363 -14.50 18.21 -16.59
CA SER A 363 -14.43 19.44 -15.83
C SER A 363 -13.04 20.01 -16.08
N SER A 364 -12.97 20.90 -17.07
CA SER A 364 -11.96 21.91 -17.20
C SER A 364 -11.73 22.48 -15.81
N PHE A 365 -10.50 22.32 -15.30
CA PHE A 365 -10.07 22.91 -14.06
C PHE A 365 -10.22 24.43 -14.18
N ASN A 366 -11.36 24.96 -13.75
CA ASN A 366 -11.57 26.40 -13.67
C ASN A 366 -10.51 26.98 -12.73
N THR A 367 -9.78 27.96 -13.23
CA THR A 367 -8.77 28.79 -12.57
C THR A 367 -9.39 29.72 -11.51
N SER A 368 -10.27 29.19 -10.65
CA SER A 368 -10.69 29.87 -9.44
C SER A 368 -9.69 29.58 -8.33
N THR A 369 -9.08 30.63 -7.80
CA THR A 369 -8.07 30.58 -6.72
C THR A 369 -8.66 30.21 -5.36
N THR A 370 -9.97 30.00 -5.26
CA THR A 370 -10.67 29.63 -4.02
C THR A 370 -11.15 28.18 -4.10
N LEU A 371 -10.78 27.36 -3.12
CA LEU A 371 -11.31 26.00 -3.01
C LEU A 371 -12.83 26.03 -2.75
N PRO A 372 -13.59 25.06 -3.31
CA PRO A 372 -15.00 24.95 -3.00
C PRO A 372 -15.20 24.70 -1.50
N PRO A 373 -16.31 25.18 -0.92
CA PRO A 373 -16.60 24.94 0.49
C PRO A 373 -16.67 23.43 0.79
N PRO A 374 -16.29 23.01 2.01
CA PRO A 374 -16.39 21.61 2.41
C PRO A 374 -17.85 21.15 2.42
N ILE A 375 -18.08 19.91 1.97
CA ILE A 375 -19.33 19.18 2.23
C ILE A 375 -19.39 18.80 3.71
N LYS A 376 -18.25 18.38 4.28
CA LYS A 376 -18.11 18.11 5.71
C LYS A 376 -16.79 18.69 6.22
N PHE A 377 -16.86 19.26 7.40
CA PHE A 377 -15.73 19.89 8.06
C PHE A 377 -15.74 19.54 9.54
N THR A 378 -14.59 19.13 10.07
CA THR A 378 -14.37 19.00 11.51
C THR A 378 -13.05 19.68 11.88
N LEU A 379 -13.03 20.26 13.07
CA LEU A 379 -11.83 20.82 13.68
C LEU A 379 -11.92 20.57 15.17
N PHE A 380 -10.91 19.92 15.72
CA PHE A 380 -10.73 19.85 17.16
C PHE A 380 -9.28 20.17 17.53
N LYS A 381 -9.11 20.62 18.76
CA LYS A 381 -7.80 20.95 19.32
C LYS A 381 -7.49 19.98 20.45
N THR A 382 -6.25 19.56 20.49
CA THR A 382 -5.65 18.88 21.64
C THR A 382 -4.60 19.82 22.26
N GLN A 383 -4.01 19.41 23.38
CA GLN A 383 -2.89 20.15 23.98
C GLN A 383 -1.64 20.21 23.09
N PHE A 384 -1.54 19.33 22.09
CA PHE A 384 -0.34 19.19 21.25
C PHE A 384 -0.52 19.66 19.82
N GLU A 385 -1.75 19.59 19.29
CA GLU A 385 -2.03 19.82 17.86
C GLU A 385 -3.51 20.18 17.61
N SER A 386 -3.76 20.93 16.54
CA SER A 386 -5.09 21.11 15.96
C SER A 386 -5.24 20.17 14.77
N VAL A 387 -6.35 19.44 14.73
CA VAL A 387 -6.64 18.44 13.70
C VAL A 387 -7.88 18.85 12.94
N ILE A 388 -7.73 18.92 11.62
CA ILE A 388 -8.77 19.33 10.68
C ILE A 388 -9.11 18.10 9.85
N GLY A 389 -10.39 17.87 9.63
CA GLY A 389 -10.86 16.99 8.57
C GLY A 389 -11.75 17.78 7.61
N TRP A 390 -11.51 17.61 6.32
CA TRP A 390 -12.19 18.36 5.27
C TRP A 390 -12.54 17.41 4.12
N ILE A 391 -13.82 17.34 3.79
CA ILE A 391 -14.31 16.54 2.66
C ILE A 391 -15.01 17.43 1.66
N ASN A 392 -14.70 17.22 0.39
CA ASN A 392 -15.49 17.72 -0.74
C ASN A 392 -15.83 16.59 -1.71
N GLU A 393 -16.27 16.94 -2.92
CA GLU A 393 -16.68 15.97 -3.93
C GLU A 393 -15.50 15.12 -4.43
N SER A 394 -14.34 15.74 -4.69
CA SER A 394 -13.19 15.10 -5.33
C SER A 394 -12.18 14.49 -4.38
N HIS A 395 -12.04 15.03 -3.17
CA HIS A 395 -11.06 14.60 -2.20
C HIS A 395 -11.54 14.68 -0.75
N GLU A 396 -10.77 14.01 0.09
CA GLU A 396 -10.91 13.98 1.53
C GLU A 396 -9.51 14.19 2.12
N ILE A 397 -9.36 15.14 3.04
CA ILE A 397 -8.07 15.51 3.61
C ILE A 397 -8.17 15.65 5.12
N TYR A 398 -7.16 15.12 5.81
CA TYR A 398 -6.95 15.28 7.25
C TYR A 398 -5.62 16.01 7.46
N VAL A 399 -5.62 17.08 8.23
CA VAL A 399 -4.46 17.95 8.39
C VAL A 399 -4.22 18.22 9.86
N THR A 400 -2.95 18.17 10.24
CA THR A 400 -2.49 18.46 11.58
C THR A 400 -1.58 19.68 11.53
N VAL A 401 -1.86 20.65 12.41
CA VAL A 401 -1.09 21.89 12.54
C VAL A 401 -0.80 22.18 14.02
N SER A 402 0.10 23.12 14.28
CA SER A 402 0.37 23.59 15.64
C SER A 402 -0.92 24.06 16.35
N PRO A 403 -1.11 23.77 17.66
CA PRO A 403 -2.32 24.12 18.40
C PRO A 403 -2.54 25.65 18.50
N LEU A 404 -1.45 26.42 18.34
CA LEU A 404 -1.41 27.88 18.38
C LEU A 404 -1.89 28.53 17.08
N ILE A 405 -2.02 27.77 16.00
CA ILE A 405 -2.51 28.29 14.72
C ILE A 405 -4.02 28.59 14.83
N SER A 406 -4.42 29.75 14.30
CA SER A 406 -5.83 30.17 14.26
C SER A 406 -6.60 29.36 13.21
N LYS A 407 -7.93 29.22 13.40
CA LYS A 407 -8.78 28.48 12.45
C LYS A 407 -8.65 28.99 11.01
N SER A 408 -8.57 30.31 10.81
CA SER A 408 -8.43 30.91 9.49
C SER A 408 -7.09 30.57 8.85
N ALA A 409 -5.99 30.63 9.61
CA ALA A 409 -4.66 30.23 9.13
C ALA A 409 -4.60 28.72 8.83
N SER A 410 -5.25 27.89 9.65
CA SER A 410 -5.40 26.45 9.41
C SER A 410 -6.10 26.14 8.07
N ILE A 411 -7.14 26.90 7.72
CA ILE A 411 -7.83 26.76 6.43
C ILE A 411 -6.90 27.11 5.26
N LEU A 412 -6.09 28.17 5.40
CA LEU A 412 -5.10 28.54 4.37
C LEU A 412 -4.05 27.45 4.19
N ILE A 413 -3.59 26.79 5.26
CA ILE A 413 -2.69 25.64 5.18
C ILE A 413 -3.32 24.51 4.36
N VAL A 414 -4.59 24.16 4.62
CA VAL A 414 -5.32 23.16 3.83
C VAL A 414 -5.35 23.54 2.34
N HIS A 415 -5.60 24.82 2.04
CA HIS A 415 -5.60 25.31 0.66
C HIS A 415 -4.25 25.14 -0.03
N SER A 416 -3.16 25.48 0.65
CA SER A 416 -1.80 25.31 0.16
C SER A 416 -1.47 23.84 -0.12
N ILE A 417 -1.88 22.92 0.76
CA ILE A 417 -1.68 21.48 0.55
C ILE A 417 -2.40 21.00 -0.72
N VAL A 418 -3.69 21.36 -0.86
CA VAL A 418 -4.48 20.94 -2.03
C VAL A 418 -3.89 21.49 -3.33
N ASN A 419 -3.40 22.73 -3.32
CA ASN A 419 -2.74 23.32 -4.48
C ASN A 419 -1.43 22.60 -4.82
N TRP A 420 -0.61 22.28 -3.83
CA TRP A 420 0.61 21.49 -4.04
C TRP A 420 0.28 20.11 -4.62
N ILE A 421 -0.73 19.41 -4.08
CA ILE A 421 -1.15 18.10 -4.57
C ILE A 421 -1.66 18.18 -6.02
N LYS A 422 -2.39 19.24 -6.39
CA LYS A 422 -2.82 19.44 -7.78
C LYS A 422 -1.64 19.53 -8.74
N VAL A 423 -0.58 20.25 -8.36
CA VAL A 423 0.66 20.37 -9.17
C VAL A 423 1.36 19.02 -9.29
N HIS A 424 1.37 18.20 -8.23
CA HIS A 424 2.09 16.93 -8.18
C HIS A 424 1.22 15.70 -8.43
N HIS A 425 -0.04 15.87 -8.84
CA HIS A 425 -1.07 14.81 -8.85
C HIS A 425 -0.64 13.57 -9.64
N GLN A 426 -0.14 13.75 -10.86
CA GLN A 426 0.34 12.67 -11.71
C GLN A 426 1.56 11.94 -11.14
N SER A 427 2.34 12.56 -10.27
CA SER A 427 3.47 11.89 -9.62
C SER A 427 3.06 11.08 -8.39
N LEU A 428 2.01 11.53 -7.69
CA LEU A 428 1.53 10.95 -6.42
C LEU A 428 0.48 9.85 -6.61
N PHE A 429 -0.23 9.83 -7.74
CA PHE A 429 -1.37 8.93 -7.96
C PHE A 429 -1.23 8.14 -9.28
N LEU A 430 -1.89 6.98 -9.34
CA LEU A 430 -2.07 6.22 -10.58
C LEU A 430 -3.25 6.84 -11.35
N THR A 431 -2.96 7.83 -12.19
CA THR A 431 -3.98 8.56 -12.96
C THR A 431 -4.32 7.89 -14.30
N SER A 432 -3.38 7.14 -14.86
CA SER A 432 -3.53 6.46 -16.14
C SER A 432 -4.33 5.16 -15.98
N THR A 433 -5.35 4.96 -16.81
CA THR A 433 -6.04 3.67 -16.92
C THR A 433 -5.21 2.72 -17.77
N ASN A 434 -4.18 2.13 -17.19
CA ASN A 434 -3.34 1.15 -17.89
C ASN A 434 -4.10 -0.17 -18.01
N GLN A 435 -4.71 -0.38 -19.18
CA GLN A 435 -5.55 -1.52 -19.47
C GLN A 435 -5.05 -2.29 -20.69
N PHE A 436 -5.30 -3.61 -20.73
CA PHE A 436 -5.10 -4.47 -21.89
C PHE A 436 -6.37 -5.19 -22.32
#